data_AF-A0A970JQV2-F1
#
_entry.id   AF-A0A970JQV2-F1
#
_cell.length_a   1.000
_cell.length_b   1.000
_cell.length_c   1.000
_cell.angle_alpha   90.00
_cell.angle_beta   90.00
_cell.angle_gamma   90.00
#
_symmetry.space_group_name_H-M   'P 1'
#
loop_
_entity.id
_entity.type
_entity.pdbx_description
1 polymer ?
#
loop_
_entity_poly.entity_id
_entity_poly.type
_entity_poly.pdbx_seq_one_letter_code
_entity_poly.pdbx_strand_id
1 'polypeptide(L)' 'TILGFVSPVVVNVIWVMPTIISGFLATGGDWRAIVLTLINLAVALVIWAPFIIAANRVQVAEEE' A
#
# COMPACT_ATOMS: atom_id res chain seq x y z
N THR A 1 17.85 2.74 -1.39
CA THR A 1 17.17 3.20 -0.16
C THR A 1 18.20 3.40 0.94
N ILE A 2 17.95 4.25 1.96
CA ILE A 2 18.92 4.53 3.04
C ILE A 2 19.31 3.27 3.83
N LEU A 3 18.35 2.36 4.04
CA LEU A 3 18.57 1.10 4.79
C LEU A 3 19.00 -0.08 3.89
N GLY A 4 19.15 0.11 2.57
CA GLY A 4 19.58 -0.93 1.63
C GLY A 4 18.62 -2.12 1.46
N PHE A 5 17.44 -2.11 2.08
CA PHE A 5 16.50 -3.23 2.02
C PHE A 5 15.86 -3.44 0.64
N VAL A 6 15.66 -2.36 -0.11
CA VAL A 6 15.07 -2.38 -1.46
C VAL A 6 15.88 -1.48 -2.40
N SER A 7 16.01 -1.90 -3.65
CA SER A 7 16.63 -1.12 -4.72
C SER A 7 15.97 0.26 -4.86
N PRO A 8 16.72 1.32 -5.21
CA PRO A 8 16.13 2.63 -5.45
C PRO A 8 15.13 2.58 -6.61
N VAL A 9 14.19 3.52 -6.63
CA VAL A 9 13.27 3.70 -7.76
C VAL A 9 14.09 4.17 -8.96
N VAL A 10 14.12 3.36 -10.01
CA VAL A 10 14.87 3.58 -11.25
C VAL A 10 13.96 3.87 -12.44
N VAL A 11 12.68 3.48 -12.36
CA VAL A 11 11.69 3.65 -13.43
C VAL A 11 10.46 4.36 -12.87
N ASN A 12 9.96 5.37 -13.61
CA ASN A 12 8.66 5.95 -13.33
C ASN A 12 7.57 5.03 -13.90
N VAL A 13 6.75 4.46 -13.02
CA VAL A 13 5.63 3.61 -13.40
C VAL A 13 4.36 4.44 -13.44
N ILE A 14 3.47 4.18 -14.40
CA ILE A 14 2.20 4.92 -14.49
C ILE A 14 1.37 4.70 -13.22
N TRP A 15 0.66 5.75 -12.79
CA TRP A 15 -0.03 5.78 -11.50
C TRP A 15 -1.22 4.81 -11.38
N VAL A 16 -1.76 4.34 -12.51
CA VAL A 16 -2.89 3.39 -12.55
C VAL A 16 -2.43 1.93 -12.36
N MET A 17 -1.12 1.68 -12.29
CA MET A 17 -0.61 0.32 -12.11
C MET A 17 -0.95 -0.23 -10.73
N PRO A 18 -1.34 -1.52 -10.64
CA PRO A 18 -1.57 -2.17 -9.35
C PRO A 18 -0.34 -2.02 -8.44
N THR A 19 -0.56 -1.74 -7.16
CA THR A 19 0.49 -1.37 -6.18
C THR A 19 1.65 -2.36 -6.13
N ILE A 20 1.37 -3.66 -6.16
CA ILE A 20 2.38 -4.72 -6.13
C ILE A 20 3.27 -4.70 -7.40
N ILE A 21 2.63 -4.58 -8.57
CA ILE A 21 3.32 -4.55 -9.87
C ILE A 21 4.11 -3.24 -10.01
N SER A 22 3.53 -2.15 -9.52
CA SER A 22 4.13 -0.82 -9.54
C SER A 22 5.45 -0.78 -8.76
N GLY A 23 5.48 -1.30 -7.53
CA GLY A 23 6.72 -1.35 -6.73
C GLY A 23 7.82 -2.22 -7.35
N PHE A 24 7.46 -3.35 -7.95
CA PHE A 24 8.41 -4.24 -8.63
C PHE A 24 9.02 -3.59 -9.88
N LEU A 25 8.20 -3.02 -10.75
CA LEU A 25 8.66 -2.35 -11.97
C LEU A 25 9.46 -1.08 -11.65
N ALA A 26 9.02 -0.31 -10.66
CA ALA A 26 9.69 0.93 -10.26
C ALA A 26 11.12 0.69 -9.77
N THR A 27 11.39 -0.49 -9.20
CA THR A 27 12.69 -0.88 -8.63
C THR A 27 13.55 -1.68 -9.61
N GLY A 28 13.13 -1.84 -10.87
CA GLY A 28 13.88 -2.57 -11.89
C GLY A 28 13.78 -4.10 -11.77
N GLY A 29 12.71 -4.60 -11.14
CA GLY A 29 12.48 -6.04 -10.95
C GLY A 29 12.99 -6.59 -9.62
N ASP A 30 13.08 -5.77 -8.58
CA ASP A 30 13.48 -6.22 -7.25
C ASP A 30 12.31 -6.92 -6.53
N TRP A 31 12.43 -8.22 -6.29
CA TRP A 31 11.42 -9.01 -5.57
C TRP A 31 11.19 -8.52 -4.14
N ARG A 32 12.19 -7.85 -3.52
CA ARG A 32 12.06 -7.29 -2.17
C ARG A 32 11.06 -6.14 -2.12
N ALA A 33 10.87 -5.44 -3.24
CA ALA A 33 9.89 -4.38 -3.36
C ALA A 33 8.45 -4.93 -3.23
N ILE A 34 8.19 -6.14 -3.72
CA ILE A 34 6.89 -6.81 -3.57
C ILE A 34 6.59 -7.04 -2.09
N VAL A 35 7.55 -7.59 -1.34
CA VAL A 35 7.39 -7.84 0.09
C VAL A 35 7.12 -6.52 0.84
N LEU A 36 7.89 -5.47 0.54
CA LEU A 36 7.68 -4.16 1.14
C LEU A 36 6.29 -3.59 0.81
N THR A 37 5.81 -3.72 -0.43
CA THR A 37 4.47 -3.25 -0.81
C THR A 37 3.36 -4.02 -0.10
N LEU A 38 3.52 -5.33 0.13
CA LEU A 38 2.56 -6.13 0.89
C LEU A 38 2.52 -5.72 2.37
N ILE A 39 3.68 -5.47 2.98
CA ILE A 39 3.76 -4.98 4.36
C ILE A 39 3.09 -3.62 4.46
N ASN A 40 3.38 -2.70 3.53
CA ASN A 40 2.74 -1.38 3.51
C ASN A 40 1.22 -1.47 3.34
N LEU A 41 0.73 -2.41 2.52
CA LEU A 41 -0.70 -2.65 2.37
C LEU A 41 -1.33 -3.11 3.68
N ALA A 42 -0.70 -4.06 4.38
CA ALA A 42 -1.18 -4.54 5.68
C ALA A 42 -1.19 -3.42 6.73
N VAL A 43 -0.13 -2.62 6.81
CA VAL A 43 -0.04 -1.46 7.72
C VAL A 43 -1.13 -0.43 7.40
N ALA A 44 -1.34 -0.13 6.11
CA ALA A 44 -2.40 0.77 5.69
C ALA A 44 -3.79 0.27 6.11
N LEU A 45 -4.07 -1.02 5.93
CA LEU A 45 -5.32 -1.64 6.38
C LEU A 45 -5.51 -1.52 7.89
N VAL A 46 -4.47 -1.77 8.69
CA VAL A 46 -4.54 -1.64 10.15
C VAL A 46 -4.80 -0.19 10.58
N ILE A 47 -4.14 0.77 9.94
CA ILE A 47 -4.34 2.20 10.22
C ILE A 47 -5.76 2.64 9.83
N TRP A 48 -6.28 2.15 8.69
CA TRP A 48 -7.61 2.54 8.20
C TRP A 48 -8.77 1.78 8.85
N ALA A 49 -8.55 0.56 9.34
CA ALA A 49 -9.57 -0.26 9.98
C ALA A 49 -10.42 0.48 11.03
N PRO A 50 -9.85 1.23 12.02
CA PRO A 50 -10.67 1.93 13.00
C PRO A 50 -11.55 3.03 12.38
N PHE A 51 -11.08 3.70 11.33
CA PHE A 51 -11.85 4.75 10.64
C PHE A 51 -13.00 4.15 9.84
N ILE A 52 -12.76 3.02 9.17
CA ILE A 52 -13.81 2.29 8.44
C ILE A 52 -14.89 1.81 9.43
N ILE A 53 -14.49 1.24 10.57
CA ILE A 53 -15.43 0.76 11.59
C ILE A 53 -16.24 1.93 12.16
N ALA A 54 -15.61 3.08 12.44
CA ALA A 54 -16.30 4.26 12.93
C ALA A 54 -17.29 4.80 11.89
N ALA A 55 -16.89 4.91 10.62
CA ALA A 55 -17.75 5.38 9.53
C ALA A 55 -18.97 4.46 9.34
N ASN A 56 -18.78 3.14 9.37
CA ASN A 56 -19.86 2.18 9.25
C ASN A 56 -20.85 2.26 10.43
N ARG A 57 -20.38 2.58 11.64
CA ARG A 57 -21.26 2.75 12.81
C ARG A 57 -22.11 4.01 12.74
N VAL A 58 -21.58 5.10 12.18
CA VAL A 58 -22.35 6.35 11.99
C VAL A 58 -23.51 6.13 11.02
N GLN A 59 -23.27 5.42 9.91
CA GLN A 59 -24.33 5.11 8.94
C GLN A 59 -25.46 4.29 9.55
N VAL A 60 -25.15 3.26 10.35
CA VAL A 60 -26.17 2.43 11.01
C VAL A 60 -27.00 3.24 12.02
N ALA A 61 -26.41 4.24 12.68
CA ALA A 61 -27.13 5.09 13.63
C ALA A 61 -28.06 6.12 12.97
N GLU A 62 -27.87 6.42 11.67
CA GLU A 62 -28.68 7.40 10.92
C GLU A 62 -29.81 6.74 10.12
N GLU A 63 -29.76 5.42 9.93
CA GLU A 63 -30.84 4.63 9.31
C GLU A 63 -31.94 4.18 10.30
N GLU A 64 -31.81 4.47 11.60
CA GLU A 64 -32.86 4.25 12.63
C GLU A 64 -33.66 5.52 12.97
#